data_AF-A0A3A9SPH0-F1
#
_entry.id   AF-A0A3A9SPH0-F1
#
_cell.length_a   1.000
_cell.length_b   1.000
_cell.length_c   1.000
_cell.angle_alpha   90.00
_cell.angle_beta   90.00
_cell.angle_gamma   90.00
#
_symmetry.space_group_name_H-M   'P 1'
#
loop_
_entity.id
_entity.type
_entity.pdbx_description
1 polymer ?
#
loop_
_entity_poly.entity_id
_entity_poly.type
_entity_poly.pdbx_seq_one_letter_code
_entity_poly.pdbx_strand_id
1 'polypeptide(L)'
;MEKFMDERERLACVGWIRKYLSDMTRKQADSYVLKHMFQRMTGIYSSDTEFQEVMRECGFEPLESTKSVFEVKVDSLVIKNYYKN
;
A
#
# COMPACT_ATOMS: atom_id res chain seq x y z
N MET A 1 8.46 1.42 18.89
CA MET A 1 8.21 0.52 17.75
C MET A 1 9.48 0.48 16.93
N GLU A 2 9.99 -0.71 16.66
CA GLU A 2 11.07 -0.90 15.70
C GLU A 2 10.53 -0.62 14.30
N LYS A 3 11.25 0.19 13.52
CA LYS A 3 10.89 0.47 12.12
C LYS A 3 11.58 -0.56 11.24
N PHE A 4 10.81 -1.22 10.38
CA PHE A 4 11.31 -2.18 9.40
C PHE A 4 11.80 -1.48 8.14
N MET A 5 11.15 -0.38 7.74
CA MET A 5 11.59 0.41 6.59
C MET A 5 12.57 1.50 7.00
N ASP A 6 13.70 1.59 6.30
CA ASP A 6 14.56 2.76 6.36
C ASP A 6 14.01 3.95 5.54
N GLU A 7 14.69 5.10 5.57
CA GLU A 7 14.28 6.30 4.82
C GLU A 7 14.17 6.06 3.31
N ARG A 8 15.12 5.33 2.73
CA ARG A 8 15.17 5.05 1.29
C ARG A 8 14.03 4.11 0.90
N GLU A 9 13.78 3.09 1.71
CA GLU A 9 12.69 2.14 1.54
C GLU A 9 11.33 2.80 1.67
N ARG A 10 11.15 3.73 2.62
CA ARG A 10 9.94 4.54 2.73
C ARG A 10 9.71 5.36 1.46
N LEU A 11 10.74 6.01 0.92
CA LEU A 11 10.62 6.77 -0.34
C LEU A 11 10.25 5.88 -1.53
N ALA A 12 10.78 4.65 -1.58
CA ALA A 12 10.39 3.67 -2.59
C ALA A 12 8.90 3.26 -2.44
N CYS A 13 8.44 3.10 -1.20
CA CYS A 13 7.03 2.83 -0.89
C CYS A 13 6.11 3.99 -1.34
N VAL A 14 6.48 5.24 -1.05
CA VAL A 14 5.76 6.44 -1.55
C VAL A 14 5.69 6.43 -3.07
N GLY A 15 6.81 6.17 -3.75
CA GLY A 15 6.87 6.08 -5.20
C GLY A 15 5.96 4.99 -5.77
N TRP A 16 5.95 3.82 -5.14
CA TRP A 16 5.06 2.71 -5.50
C TRP A 16 3.59 3.08 -5.31
N ILE A 17 3.23 3.62 -4.14
CA ILE A 17 1.86 4.04 -3.82
C ILE A 17 1.38 5.07 -4.84
N ARG A 18 2.16 6.11 -5.12
CA ARG A 18 1.77 7.11 -6.12
C ARG A 18 1.63 6.49 -7.50
N LYS A 19 2.62 5.71 -7.96
CA LYS A 19 2.60 5.12 -9.30
C LYS A 19 1.42 4.16 -9.53
N TYR A 20 1.10 3.33 -8.55
CA TYR A 20 0.14 2.25 -8.71
C TYR A 20 -1.25 2.58 -8.17
N LEU A 21 -1.37 3.63 -7.34
CA LEU A 21 -2.63 4.02 -6.68
C LEU A 21 -3.09 5.45 -6.98
N SER A 22 -2.45 6.27 -7.83
CA SER A 22 -2.86 7.69 -8.03
C SER A 22 -4.01 7.93 -9.01
N ASP A 23 -4.19 7.10 -10.04
CA ASP A 23 -4.79 7.57 -11.30
C ASP A 23 -6.26 7.19 -11.61
N MET A 24 -7.06 6.60 -10.71
CA MET A 24 -8.48 6.32 -11.02
C MET A 24 -9.52 6.54 -9.91
N THR A 25 -10.78 6.69 -10.30
CA THR A 25 -11.94 7.00 -9.45
C THR A 25 -12.39 5.81 -8.60
N ARG A 26 -12.12 5.90 -7.29
CA ARG A 26 -12.72 5.19 -6.14
C ARG A 26 -12.90 3.67 -6.24
N LYS A 27 -11.97 2.92 -5.62
CA LYS A 27 -12.17 1.52 -5.20
C LYS A 27 -11.72 1.33 -3.76
N GLN A 28 -12.17 0.25 -3.12
CA GLN A 28 -11.73 -0.14 -1.78
C GLN A 28 -10.69 -1.24 -1.92
N ALA A 29 -9.59 -1.17 -1.18
CA ALA A 29 -8.71 -2.32 -1.02
C ALA A 29 -8.07 -2.33 0.37
N ASP A 30 -7.73 -3.55 0.79
CA ASP A 30 -7.13 -3.81 2.08
C ASP A 30 -5.63 -3.45 2.05
N SER A 31 -5.19 -2.63 3.01
CA SER A 31 -3.80 -2.26 3.21
C SER A 31 -2.92 -3.48 3.42
N TYR A 32 -3.44 -4.55 4.02
CA TYR A 32 -2.71 -5.81 4.18
C TYR A 32 -2.35 -6.42 2.82
N VAL A 33 -3.32 -6.47 1.90
CA VAL A 33 -3.12 -7.00 0.55
C VAL A 33 -2.16 -6.11 -0.24
N LEU A 34 -2.34 -4.79 -0.17
CA LEU A 34 -1.47 -3.83 -0.84
C LEU A 34 -0.03 -3.87 -0.31
N LYS A 35 0.15 -3.99 1.01
CA LYS A 35 1.46 -4.20 1.63
C LYS A 35 2.12 -5.45 1.08
N HIS A 36 1.42 -6.57 1.05
CA HIS A 36 2.01 -7.82 0.53
C HIS A 36 2.35 -7.74 -0.96
N MET A 37 1.57 -7.01 -1.76
CA MET A 37 1.92 -6.73 -3.16
C MET A 37 3.19 -5.89 -3.27
N PHE A 38 3.28 -4.81 -2.50
CA PHE A 38 4.49 -3.98 -2.43
C PHE A 38 5.71 -4.84 -2.06
N GLN A 39 5.64 -5.58 -0.95
CA GLN A 39 6.73 -6.44 -0.47
C GLN A 39 7.16 -7.47 -1.52
N ARG A 40 6.20 -8.10 -2.21
CA ARG A 40 6.48 -9.09 -3.26
C ARG A 40 7.12 -8.45 -4.50
N MET A 41 6.75 -7.22 -4.84
CA MET A 41 7.27 -6.55 -6.03
C MET A 41 8.64 -5.90 -5.81
N THR A 42 8.92 -5.42 -4.60
CA THR A 42 10.12 -4.63 -4.29
C THR A 42 11.15 -5.38 -3.44
N GLY A 43 10.73 -6.42 -2.72
CA GLY A 43 11.55 -7.10 -1.72
C GLY A 43 11.74 -6.30 -0.42
N ILE A 44 11.14 -5.11 -0.31
CA ILE A 44 11.22 -4.25 0.87
C ILE A 44 10.18 -4.71 1.88
N TYR A 45 10.60 -5.00 3.11
CA TYR A 45 9.70 -5.42 4.18
C TYR A 45 9.14 -4.23 4.96
N SER A 46 7.91 -4.36 5.45
CA SER A 46 7.24 -3.34 6.25
C SER A 46 6.20 -3.98 7.16
N SER A 47 5.94 -3.38 8.33
CA SER A 47 4.76 -3.73 9.11
C SER A 47 3.47 -3.20 8.45
N ASP A 48 2.31 -3.71 8.88
CA ASP A 48 1.02 -3.16 8.46
C ASP A 48 0.89 -1.68 8.88
N THR A 49 1.32 -1.34 10.10
CA THR A 49 1.26 0.02 10.62
C THR A 49 2.10 0.99 9.80
N GLU A 50 3.35 0.64 9.48
CA GLU A 50 4.20 1.52 8.67
C GLU A 50 3.65 1.69 7.25
N PHE A 51 3.13 0.63 6.64
CA PHE A 51 2.55 0.75 5.31
C PHE A 51 1.32 1.67 5.32
N GLN A 52 0.46 1.53 6.33
CA GLN A 52 -0.69 2.42 6.53
C GLN A 52 -0.27 3.88 6.79
N GLU A 53 0.81 4.12 7.51
CA GLU A 53 1.36 5.47 7.71
C GLU A 53 1.79 6.10 6.38
N VAL A 54 2.50 5.35 5.53
CA VAL A 54 2.92 5.86 4.20
C VAL A 54 1.71 6.07 3.29
N MET A 55 0.69 5.21 3.37
CA MET A 55 -0.58 5.43 2.67
C MET A 55 -1.24 6.74 3.07
N ARG A 56 -1.29 7.05 4.38
CA ARG A 56 -1.81 8.34 4.88
C ARG A 56 -0.94 9.52 4.42
N GLU A 57 0.38 9.39 4.41
CA GLU A 57 1.31 10.39 3.86
C GLU A 57 1.03 10.68 2.38
N CYS A 58 0.58 9.66 1.64
CA CYS A 58 0.19 9.78 0.24
C CYS A 58 -1.27 10.26 0.02
N GLY A 59 -1.99 10.59 1.09
CA GLY A 59 -3.37 11.11 1.03
C GLY A 59 -4.46 10.03 0.99
N PHE A 60 -4.15 8.78 1.33
CA PHE A 60 -5.14 7.71 1.45
C PHE A 60 -5.62 7.58 2.90
N GLU A 61 -6.93 7.71 3.09
CA GLU A 61 -7.55 7.57 4.41
C GLU A 61 -8.24 6.20 4.56
N PRO A 62 -8.18 5.60 5.77
CA PRO A 62 -8.95 4.39 6.05
C PRO A 62 -10.43 4.72 6.11
N LEU A 63 -11.29 3.84 5.59
CA LEU A 63 -12.73 4.06 5.54
C LEU A 63 -13.36 4.13 6.94
N GLU A 64 -12.77 3.45 7.90
CA GLU A 64 -13.10 3.52 9.31
C GLU A 64 -11.81 3.47 10.12
N SER A 65 -11.78 4.15 11.26
CA SER A 65 -10.58 4.30 12.11
C SER A 65 -9.96 2.96 12.57
N THR A 66 -10.74 1.88 12.53
CA THR A 66 -10.35 0.52 12.93
C THR A 66 -10.10 -0.43 11.77
N LYS A 67 -10.35 -0.01 10.52
CA LYS A 67 -10.27 -0.89 9.35
C LYS A 67 -8.94 -0.72 8.62
N SER A 68 -8.39 -1.84 8.19
CA SER A 68 -7.29 -1.92 7.22
C SER A 68 -7.76 -1.61 5.79
N VAL A 69 -9.03 -1.28 5.58
CA VAL A 69 -9.56 -0.98 4.25
C VAL A 69 -9.43 0.50 3.97
N PHE A 70 -8.66 0.83 2.94
CA PHE A 70 -8.46 2.19 2.48
C PHE A 70 -9.25 2.39 1.19
N GLU A 71 -9.69 3.62 0.94
CA GLU A 71 -10.12 4.00 -0.39
C GLU A 71 -8.87 4.12 -1.26
N VAL A 72 -8.65 3.19 -2.18
CA VAL A 72 -7.41 3.05 -2.96
C VAL A 72 -7.71 2.73 -4.41
N LYS A 73 -6.89 3.26 -5.30
CA LYS A 73 -7.13 3.21 -6.73
C LYS A 73 -6.33 2.06 -7.34
N VAL A 74 -6.76 0.82 -7.10
CA VAL A 74 -5.98 -0.35 -7.56
C VAL A 74 -6.33 -0.71 -9.00
N ASP A 75 -5.32 -0.71 -9.87
CA ASP A 75 -5.45 -1.24 -11.23
C ASP A 75 -5.67 -2.76 -11.18
N SER A 76 -6.50 -3.29 -12.09
CA SER A 76 -6.83 -4.72 -12.17
C SER A 76 -5.58 -5.60 -12.29
N LEU A 77 -4.49 -5.07 -12.86
CA LEU A 77 -3.19 -5.73 -12.99
C LEU A 77 -2.53 -6.05 -11.65
N VAL A 78 -2.62 -5.14 -10.67
CA VAL A 78 -1.98 -5.31 -9.35
C VAL A 78 -2.65 -6.44 -8.58
N ILE A 79 -3.99 -6.50 -8.60
CA ILE A 79 -4.76 -7.57 -7.95
C ILE A 79 -4.64 -8.91 -8.71
N LYS A 80 -4.69 -8.89 -10.05
CA LYS A 80 -4.58 -10.10 -10.86
C LYS A 80 -3.28 -10.87 -10.64
N ASN A 81 -2.18 -10.18 -10.34
CA ASN A 81 -0.89 -10.83 -10.05
C ASN A 81 -0.84 -11.48 -8.66
N TYR A 82 -1.64 -11.02 -7.70
CA TYR A 82 -1.69 -11.62 -6.37
C TYR A 82 -2.45 -12.96 -6.37
N TYR A 83 -3.60 -13.02 -7.05
CA TYR A 83 -4.42 -14.24 -7.13
C TYR A 83 -3.96 -15.26 -8.19
N LYS A 84 -2.86 -15.01 -8.89
CA LYS A 84 -2.33 -15.89 -9.95
C LYS A 84 -1.27 -16.90 -9.50
N ASN A 85 -1.03 -17.02 -8.19
CA ASN A 85 -0.13 -18.03 -7.63
C ASN A 85 -0.89 -19.04 -6.79
#